data_AF-A0A964E8X7-F1
#
_entry.id   AF-A0A964E8X7-F1
#
_cell.length_a   1.000
_cell.length_b   1.000
_cell.length_c   1.000
_cell.angle_alpha   90.00
_cell.angle_beta   90.00
_cell.angle_gamma   90.00
#
_symmetry.space_group_name_H-M   'P 1'
#
loop_
_entity.id
_entity.type
_entity.pdbx_description
1 polymer ?
#
loop_
_entity_poly.entity_id
_entity_poly.type
_entity_poly.pdbx_seq_one_letter_code
_entity_poly.pdbx_strand_id
1 'polypeptide(L)'
;MSLMHTIAPDEANSFYVDLVLDRGDARELVLDGKINLLDTPLPTYEGSATTAGYKDIPVDVSQTTSASLIDLSEAGFNNAFGYYRHEAHLHPVYESDCPDAPTNVLARDTLVEALNEVNRFFRERFGIEIEPMDAYRPQKVQRWIFDKFVEAGRRRYAEVQDPAERERLATEYATIYASEPDERGFAHEEGSIDILVRDIATNTRLEFGCIFDDPNHVFETNYYDALRARVDQLLARTDLTESEVEFVEVAFKARVSTVEAALKTRRMMVYGMAAHGFTNFGREGIHFEPWDIGGERTRFAIETLRRWGAKLPDPIKATTGRIQP
;
A
#
# COMPACT_ATOMS: atom_id res chain seq x y z
N MET A 1 6.49 -46.86 -3.63
CA MET A 1 5.47 -46.11 -2.88
C MET A 1 5.95 -44.66 -2.83
N SER A 2 5.41 -43.84 -3.72
CA SER A 2 5.78 -42.45 -3.95
C SER A 2 4.81 -41.56 -3.17
N LEU A 3 5.28 -40.91 -2.11
CA LEU A 3 4.54 -39.86 -1.40
C LEU A 3 4.66 -38.55 -2.20
N MET A 4 3.93 -38.47 -3.30
CA MET A 4 3.47 -37.20 -3.87
C MET A 4 2.00 -37.09 -3.51
N HIS A 5 1.72 -36.63 -2.29
CA HIS A 5 0.39 -36.20 -1.89
C HIS A 5 0.42 -34.71 -1.62
N THR A 6 -0.10 -33.97 -2.61
CA THR A 6 -1.09 -32.90 -2.45
C THR A 6 -0.74 -31.79 -1.46
N ILE A 7 0.03 -30.82 -1.94
CA ILE A 7 -0.24 -29.41 -1.62
C ILE A 7 -1.55 -29.06 -2.35
N ALA A 8 -2.50 -28.47 -1.65
CA ALA A 8 -3.80 -28.12 -2.21
C ALA A 8 -3.63 -27.08 -3.33
N PRO A 9 -4.44 -27.12 -4.42
CA PRO A 9 -4.32 -26.20 -5.56
C PRO A 9 -4.40 -24.71 -5.20
N ASP A 10 -4.91 -24.40 -4.03
CA ASP A 10 -5.16 -23.09 -3.43
C ASP A 10 -3.86 -22.39 -2.98
N GLU A 11 -2.76 -23.12 -2.75
CA GLU A 11 -1.44 -22.56 -2.41
C GLU A 11 -0.50 -22.43 -3.64
N ALA A 12 -0.89 -22.97 -4.80
CA ALA A 12 -0.06 -22.97 -6.01
C ALA A 12 -0.31 -21.76 -6.94
N ASN A 13 -1.41 -21.02 -6.74
CA ASN A 13 -1.82 -19.93 -7.63
C ASN A 13 -1.20 -18.55 -7.31
N SER A 14 -0.18 -18.48 -6.44
CA SER A 14 0.67 -17.28 -6.28
C SER A 14 1.92 -17.29 -7.16
N PHE A 15 2.01 -18.20 -8.14
CA PHE A 15 3.13 -18.32 -9.08
C PHE A 15 2.73 -17.91 -10.50
N TYR A 16 2.41 -16.63 -10.69
CA TYR A 16 2.50 -15.97 -11.99
C TYR A 16 2.92 -14.51 -11.78
N VAL A 17 4.22 -14.26 -11.88
CA VAL A 17 4.75 -12.94 -12.28
C VAL A 17 5.89 -13.26 -13.25
N ASP A 18 5.55 -13.35 -14.53
CA ASP A 18 6.53 -13.42 -15.61
C ASP A 18 6.96 -11.99 -15.99
N LEU A 19 8.28 -11.77 -15.86
CA LEU A 19 9.19 -11.04 -16.75
C LEU A 19 9.24 -9.50 -16.82
N VAL A 20 10.48 -9.03 -16.54
CA VAL A 20 11.21 -7.81 -16.95
C VAL A 20 10.90 -6.54 -16.12
N LEU A 21 11.84 -6.01 -15.31
CA LEU A 21 12.92 -5.13 -15.80
C LEU A 21 14.22 -5.17 -14.98
N ASP A 22 15.31 -5.07 -15.75
CA ASP A 22 16.72 -4.96 -15.38
C ASP A 22 17.04 -3.54 -14.83
N ARG A 23 17.91 -3.52 -13.81
CA ARG A 23 18.77 -2.41 -13.33
C ARG A 23 18.13 -1.04 -13.06
N GLY A 24 17.89 -0.82 -11.77
CA GLY A 24 18.29 0.43 -11.12
C GLY A 24 19.13 0.07 -9.90
N ASP A 25 20.42 0.42 -9.90
CA ASP A 25 21.28 0.32 -8.72
C ASP A 25 20.68 1.19 -7.61
N ALA A 26 19.81 0.58 -6.79
CA ALA A 26 19.36 1.14 -5.53
C ALA A 26 20.54 1.05 -4.56
N ARG A 27 21.56 1.89 -4.81
CA ARG A 27 22.76 2.05 -3.99
C ARG A 27 22.39 1.87 -2.52
N GLU A 28 23.16 1.03 -1.85
CA GLU A 28 23.12 0.79 -0.40
C GLU A 28 22.63 2.04 0.33
N LEU A 29 21.37 2.02 0.73
CA LEU A 29 20.71 3.15 1.38
C LEU A 29 21.04 3.03 2.86
N VAL A 30 22.31 3.21 3.13
CA VAL A 30 22.88 3.20 4.46
C VAL A 30 22.79 4.63 4.95
N LEU A 31 21.73 4.92 5.72
CA LEU A 31 21.62 6.19 6.42
C LEU A 31 22.75 6.29 7.45
N ASP A 32 23.65 7.26 7.24
CA ASP A 32 24.77 7.62 8.12
C ASP A 32 25.67 6.44 8.57
N GLY A 33 25.80 5.39 7.76
CA GLY A 33 26.69 4.26 8.05
C GLY A 33 26.19 3.28 9.11
N LYS A 34 24.93 3.37 9.59
CA LYS A 34 24.53 2.73 10.86
C LYS A 34 23.36 1.74 10.81
N ILE A 35 22.42 1.86 9.87
CA ILE A 35 21.22 1.01 9.87
C ILE A 35 20.84 0.61 8.44
N ASN A 36 20.54 -0.66 8.27
CA ASN A 36 20.04 -1.25 7.03
C ASN A 36 18.52 -1.36 7.09
N LEU A 37 17.82 -0.76 6.13
CA LEU A 37 16.36 -0.82 6.00
C LEU A 37 15.84 -2.26 5.90
N LEU A 38 16.67 -3.20 5.44
CA LEU A 38 16.34 -4.63 5.38
C LEU A 38 16.31 -5.32 6.75
N ASP A 39 16.90 -4.72 7.79
CA ASP A 39 17.02 -5.35 9.11
C ASP A 39 15.94 -4.88 10.10
N THR A 40 15.10 -3.91 9.73
CA THR A 40 14.03 -3.39 10.59
C THR A 40 12.66 -3.77 10.01
N PRO A 41 12.03 -4.86 10.48
CA PRO A 41 10.74 -5.32 9.96
C PRO A 41 9.62 -4.34 10.28
N LEU A 42 8.65 -4.25 9.36
CA LEU A 42 7.42 -3.54 9.64
C LEU A 42 6.73 -4.17 10.86
N PRO A 43 6.18 -3.36 11.77
CA PRO A 43 5.43 -3.90 12.89
C PRO A 43 4.27 -4.74 12.34
N THR A 44 4.16 -6.00 12.76
CA THR A 44 3.04 -6.86 12.41
C THR A 44 1.77 -6.34 13.08
N TYR A 45 0.76 -6.02 12.28
CA TYR A 45 -0.50 -5.51 12.79
C TYR A 45 -1.49 -6.65 13.00
N GLU A 46 -1.58 -7.15 14.23
CA GLU A 46 -2.73 -7.96 14.61
C GLU A 46 -3.96 -7.03 14.73
N GLY A 47 -4.97 -7.24 13.88
CA GLY A 47 -6.26 -6.54 13.98
C GLY A 47 -6.39 -5.24 13.17
N SER A 48 -5.64 -5.05 12.08
CA SER A 48 -6.00 -3.99 11.12
C SER A 48 -7.43 -4.24 10.63
N ALA A 49 -8.29 -3.21 10.66
CA ALA A 49 -9.60 -3.28 10.03
C ALA A 49 -9.41 -3.84 8.60
N THR A 50 -10.21 -4.85 8.24
CA THR A 50 -10.29 -5.26 6.84
C THR A 50 -10.89 -4.10 6.03
N THR A 51 -10.79 -4.11 4.70
CA THR A 51 -11.57 -3.20 3.84
C THR A 51 -13.05 -3.19 4.23
N ALA A 52 -13.57 -4.33 4.69
CA ALA A 52 -14.92 -4.48 5.24
C ALA A 52 -15.15 -3.87 6.65
N GLY A 53 -14.09 -3.65 7.44
CA GLY A 53 -14.15 -3.05 8.78
C GLY A 53 -14.10 -1.52 8.76
N TYR A 54 -13.89 -0.91 7.60
CA TYR A 54 -13.87 0.56 7.43
C TYR A 54 -15.18 1.22 7.89
N LYS A 55 -16.30 0.55 7.61
CA LYS A 55 -17.65 0.97 8.02
C LYS A 55 -17.85 1.02 9.55
N ASP A 56 -17.01 0.29 10.30
CA ASP A 56 -17.16 0.16 11.75
C ASP A 56 -16.46 1.32 12.50
N ILE A 57 -15.66 2.13 11.79
CA ILE A 57 -15.04 3.34 12.34
C ILE A 57 -16.05 4.49 12.23
N PRO A 58 -16.53 5.08 13.34
CA PRO A 58 -17.49 6.17 13.28
C PRO A 58 -16.86 7.42 12.63
N VAL A 59 -17.39 7.80 11.48
CA VAL A 59 -17.03 9.04 10.79
C VAL A 59 -17.89 10.19 11.30
N ASP A 60 -17.25 11.28 11.72
CA ASP A 60 -17.92 12.54 12.04
C ASP A 60 -18.22 13.33 10.76
N VAL A 61 -19.36 13.02 10.14
CA VAL A 61 -19.85 13.71 8.94
C VAL A 61 -20.29 15.16 9.19
N SER A 62 -20.40 15.60 10.45
CA SER A 62 -20.70 17.00 10.77
C SER A 62 -19.55 17.93 10.37
N GLN A 63 -18.36 17.36 10.12
CA GLN A 63 -17.18 18.04 9.59
C GLN A 63 -16.96 17.82 8.10
N THR A 64 -17.99 17.47 7.33
CA THR A 64 -17.99 17.64 5.86
C THR A 64 -17.92 19.12 5.51
N THR A 65 -16.74 19.69 5.74
CA THR A 65 -16.42 21.05 5.40
C THR A 65 -16.34 21.14 3.88
N SER A 66 -16.78 22.28 3.35
CA SER A 66 -16.54 22.72 1.98
C SER A 66 -15.05 23.00 1.73
N ALA A 67 -14.16 22.12 2.20
CA ALA A 67 -12.72 22.27 2.13
C ALA A 67 -12.32 22.42 0.67
N SER A 68 -11.46 23.41 0.40
CA SER A 68 -10.97 23.62 -0.95
C SER A 68 -10.10 22.43 -1.35
N LEU A 69 -10.43 21.82 -2.48
CA LEU A 69 -9.59 20.81 -3.10
C LEU A 69 -8.49 21.52 -3.90
N ILE A 70 -7.25 21.14 -3.62
CA ILE A 70 -6.05 21.62 -4.29
C ILE A 70 -5.59 20.53 -5.26
N ASP A 71 -5.25 20.94 -6.48
CA ASP A 71 -4.56 20.09 -7.44
C ASP A 71 -3.12 19.86 -6.99
N LEU A 72 -2.73 18.61 -6.74
CA LEU A 72 -1.39 18.28 -6.27
C LEU A 72 -0.29 18.64 -7.28
N SER A 73 -0.60 18.74 -8.57
CA SER A 73 0.36 19.21 -9.57
C SER A 73 0.67 20.70 -9.39
N GLU A 74 -0.33 21.52 -9.04
CA GLU A 74 -0.15 22.94 -8.69
C GLU A 74 0.62 23.12 -7.39
N ALA A 75 0.51 22.15 -6.47
CA ALA A 75 1.29 22.08 -5.23
C ALA A 75 2.73 21.57 -5.44
N GLY A 76 3.12 21.22 -6.67
CA GLY A 76 4.50 20.82 -7.01
C GLY A 76 4.79 19.32 -6.91
N PHE A 77 3.77 18.46 -6.84
CA PHE A 77 3.96 17.01 -6.92
C PHE A 77 4.04 16.56 -8.37
N ASN A 78 5.10 15.82 -8.70
CA ASN A 78 5.32 15.30 -10.05
C ASN A 78 4.41 14.08 -10.34
N ASN A 79 3.94 13.97 -11.57
CA ASN A 79 2.94 13.02 -12.06
C ASN A 79 1.70 12.88 -11.16
N ALA A 80 1.22 13.96 -10.58
CA ALA A 80 -0.06 13.99 -9.87
C ALA A 80 -1.26 13.96 -10.84
N PHE A 81 -1.23 13.07 -11.83
CA PHE A 81 -2.34 12.83 -12.75
C PHE A 81 -3.29 11.79 -12.12
N GLY A 82 -4.60 11.95 -12.27
CA GLY A 82 -5.56 11.01 -11.68
C GLY A 82 -5.45 9.63 -12.32
N TYR A 83 -5.01 8.62 -11.56
CA TYR A 83 -4.75 7.27 -12.09
C TYR A 83 -5.96 6.70 -12.85
N TYR A 84 -7.14 6.74 -12.23
CA TYR A 84 -8.36 6.19 -12.82
C TYR A 84 -8.78 6.89 -14.11
N ARG A 85 -8.32 8.12 -14.34
CA ARG A 85 -8.65 8.89 -15.53
C ARG A 85 -7.74 8.58 -16.72
N HIS A 86 -6.50 8.15 -16.47
CA HIS A 86 -5.46 8.10 -17.50
C HIS A 86 -4.76 6.76 -17.65
N GLU A 87 -4.72 5.93 -16.61
CA GLU A 87 -3.91 4.70 -16.58
C GLU A 87 -4.71 3.45 -16.21
N ALA A 88 -5.97 3.58 -15.78
CA ALA A 88 -6.76 2.42 -15.38
C ALA A 88 -6.95 1.41 -16.51
N HIS A 89 -7.00 1.83 -17.78
CA HIS A 89 -7.05 0.90 -18.91
C HIS A 89 -5.85 -0.07 -19.00
N LEU A 90 -4.72 0.25 -18.36
CA LEU A 90 -3.55 -0.63 -18.28
C LEU A 90 -3.70 -1.72 -17.20
N HIS A 91 -4.66 -1.55 -16.29
CA HIS A 91 -4.91 -2.48 -15.20
C HIS A 91 -5.86 -3.61 -15.61
N PRO A 92 -5.54 -4.88 -15.30
CA PRO A 92 -6.34 -6.02 -15.74
C PRO A 92 -7.75 -6.09 -15.11
N VAL A 93 -7.97 -5.40 -13.98
CA VAL A 93 -9.32 -5.32 -13.37
C VAL A 93 -10.20 -4.29 -14.10
N TYR A 94 -9.63 -3.17 -14.51
CA TYR A 94 -10.41 -2.03 -14.99
C TYR A 94 -10.67 -2.07 -16.50
N GLU A 95 -9.64 -2.43 -17.29
CA GLU A 95 -9.68 -2.56 -18.76
C GLU A 95 -10.16 -1.30 -19.52
N SER A 96 -10.38 -0.19 -18.80
CA SER A 96 -10.91 1.08 -19.30
C SER A 96 -10.63 2.19 -18.28
N ASP A 97 -10.55 3.42 -18.76
CA ASP A 97 -10.47 4.60 -17.89
C ASP A 97 -11.86 5.03 -17.40
N CYS A 98 -11.90 5.68 -16.23
CA CYS A 98 -13.11 6.25 -15.64
C CYS A 98 -13.28 7.71 -16.07
N PRO A 99 -14.27 8.05 -16.93
CA PRO A 99 -14.47 9.42 -17.39
C PRO A 99 -14.99 10.38 -16.31
N ASP A 100 -15.56 9.85 -15.22
CA ASP A 100 -15.98 10.63 -14.06
C ASP A 100 -14.82 10.90 -13.08
N ALA A 101 -13.65 10.28 -13.29
CA ALA A 101 -12.48 10.52 -12.44
C ALA A 101 -11.83 11.89 -12.70
N PRO A 102 -11.33 12.57 -11.65
CA PRO A 102 -10.55 13.79 -11.77
C PRO A 102 -9.35 13.60 -12.72
N THR A 103 -9.03 14.64 -13.49
CA THR A 103 -7.87 14.62 -14.41
C THR A 103 -6.55 14.65 -13.66
N ASN A 104 -6.49 15.36 -12.54
CA ASN A 104 -5.34 15.42 -11.65
C ASN A 104 -5.75 14.92 -10.26
N VAL A 105 -4.76 14.52 -9.46
CA VAL A 105 -5.00 14.12 -8.08
C VAL A 105 -5.34 15.36 -7.26
N LEU A 106 -6.53 15.37 -6.69
CA LEU A 106 -7.04 16.45 -5.87
C LEU A 106 -6.94 16.08 -4.39
N ALA A 107 -6.54 17.01 -3.53
CA ALA A 107 -6.41 16.77 -2.09
C ALA A 107 -6.88 18.00 -1.30
N ARG A 108 -7.31 17.79 -0.05
CA ARG A 108 -7.61 18.90 0.86
C ARG A 108 -6.33 19.66 1.20
N ASP A 109 -6.43 20.97 1.42
CA ASP A 109 -5.31 21.83 1.82
C ASP A 109 -4.46 21.28 2.98
N THR A 110 -5.10 20.78 4.04
CA THR A 110 -4.42 20.17 5.19
C THR A 110 -3.64 18.90 4.83
N LEU A 111 -4.17 18.09 3.90
CA LEU A 111 -3.47 16.92 3.38
C LEU A 111 -2.28 17.34 2.51
N VAL A 112 -2.44 18.39 1.68
CA VAL A 112 -1.33 18.93 0.86
C VAL A 112 -0.18 19.44 1.73
N GLU A 113 -0.49 20.16 2.81
CA GLU A 113 0.52 20.62 3.78
C GLU A 113 1.30 19.45 4.38
N ALA A 114 0.60 18.42 4.89
CA ALA A 114 1.21 17.24 5.46
C ALA A 114 2.05 16.46 4.43
N LEU A 115 1.54 16.28 3.20
CA LEU A 115 2.25 15.60 2.13
C LEU A 115 3.51 16.35 1.70
N ASN A 116 3.51 17.68 1.73
CA ASN A 116 4.70 18.47 1.42
C ASN A 116 5.83 18.23 2.43
N GLU A 117 5.50 18.01 3.70
CA GLU A 117 6.49 17.65 4.71
C GLU A 117 7.09 16.27 4.46
N VAL A 118 6.25 15.27 4.17
CA VAL A 118 6.72 13.93 3.81
C VAL A 118 7.57 13.96 2.55
N ASN A 119 7.11 14.65 1.51
CA ASN A 119 7.81 14.70 0.23
C ASN A 119 9.18 15.35 0.41
N ARG A 120 9.27 16.47 1.16
CA ARG A 120 10.57 17.07 1.53
C ARG A 120 11.46 16.08 2.26
N PHE A 121 10.92 15.35 3.24
CA PHE A 121 11.66 14.33 3.98
C PHE A 121 12.21 13.23 3.05
N PHE A 122 11.39 12.69 2.15
CA PHE A 122 11.80 11.70 1.15
C PHE A 122 12.91 12.20 0.23
N ARG A 123 12.78 13.43 -0.27
CA ARG A 123 13.78 14.04 -1.16
C ARG A 123 15.12 14.21 -0.45
N GLU A 124 15.10 14.75 0.76
CA GLU A 124 16.32 15.06 1.52
C GLU A 124 17.04 13.82 2.05
N ARG A 125 16.30 12.76 2.40
CA ARG A 125 16.87 11.57 3.05
C ARG A 125 17.16 10.42 2.12
N PHE A 126 16.35 10.26 1.08
CA PHE A 126 16.39 9.09 0.23
C PHE A 126 16.63 9.42 -1.25
N GLY A 127 16.53 10.69 -1.65
CA GLY A 127 16.59 11.06 -3.07
C GLY A 127 15.37 10.57 -3.86
N ILE A 128 14.25 10.34 -3.17
CA ILE A 128 12.99 9.89 -3.75
C ILE A 128 11.90 10.93 -3.54
N GLU A 129 10.83 10.87 -4.30
CA GLU A 129 9.66 11.74 -4.14
C GLU A 129 8.36 10.94 -4.19
N ILE A 130 7.30 11.52 -3.63
CA ILE A 130 5.94 10.98 -3.70
C ILE A 130 5.43 11.08 -5.14
N GLU A 131 4.85 9.98 -5.61
CA GLU A 131 4.01 9.91 -6.80
C GLU A 131 2.55 9.70 -6.33
N PRO A 132 1.73 10.76 -6.30
CA PRO A 132 0.33 10.63 -5.91
C PRO A 132 -0.44 9.84 -6.96
N MET A 133 -1.17 8.82 -6.53
CA MET A 133 -1.98 7.98 -7.42
C MET A 133 -3.46 8.37 -7.34
N ASP A 134 -3.97 8.56 -6.12
CA ASP A 134 -5.33 9.01 -5.86
C ASP A 134 -5.49 9.61 -4.45
N ALA A 135 -6.36 10.61 -4.29
CA ALA A 135 -6.72 11.19 -2.99
C ALA A 135 -8.21 11.47 -2.93
N TYR A 136 -8.68 12.66 -3.30
CA TYR A 136 -10.11 12.91 -3.37
C TYR A 136 -10.76 12.08 -4.48
N ARG A 137 -11.66 11.19 -4.08
CA ARG A 137 -12.36 10.28 -4.98
C ARG A 137 -13.86 10.55 -4.97
N PRO A 138 -14.46 11.00 -6.09
CA PRO A 138 -15.92 11.13 -6.19
C PRO A 138 -16.63 9.79 -6.00
N GLN A 139 -17.82 9.79 -5.39
CA GLN A 139 -18.63 8.58 -5.19
C GLN A 139 -18.90 7.78 -6.47
N LYS A 140 -19.07 8.47 -7.61
CA LYS A 140 -19.24 7.81 -8.92
C LYS A 140 -18.01 6.99 -9.30
N VAL A 141 -16.81 7.49 -9.00
CA VAL A 141 -15.55 6.78 -9.25
C VAL A 141 -15.43 5.60 -8.30
N GLN A 142 -15.73 5.77 -7.01
CA GLN A 142 -15.72 4.66 -6.05
C GLN A 142 -16.69 3.53 -6.46
N ARG A 143 -17.90 3.89 -6.90
CA ARG A 143 -18.87 2.90 -7.42
C ARG A 143 -18.32 2.19 -8.66
N TRP A 144 -17.73 2.94 -9.59
CA TRP A 144 -17.12 2.36 -10.78
C TRP A 144 -15.97 1.39 -10.44
N ILE A 145 -15.10 1.73 -9.49
CA ILE A 145 -14.03 0.84 -8.99
C ILE A 145 -14.65 -0.43 -8.42
N PHE A 146 -15.64 -0.29 -7.53
CA PHE A 146 -16.33 -1.42 -6.90
C PHE A 146 -16.91 -2.38 -7.95
N ASP A 147 -17.66 -1.85 -8.92
CA ASP A 147 -18.27 -2.65 -9.98
C ASP A 147 -17.21 -3.43 -10.77
N LYS A 148 -16.05 -2.81 -11.07
CA LYS A 148 -14.94 -3.44 -11.78
C LYS A 148 -14.28 -4.57 -10.98
N PHE A 149 -14.01 -4.35 -9.70
CA PHE A 149 -13.46 -5.42 -8.84
C PHE A 149 -14.44 -6.58 -8.68
N VAL A 150 -15.72 -6.31 -8.47
CA VAL A 150 -16.75 -7.37 -8.35
C VAL A 150 -16.89 -8.15 -9.66
N GLU A 151 -16.88 -7.46 -10.81
CA GLU A 151 -16.89 -8.12 -12.12
C GLU A 151 -15.65 -9.01 -12.31
N ALA A 152 -14.45 -8.49 -12.03
CA ALA A 152 -13.21 -9.26 -12.10
C ALA A 152 -13.22 -10.47 -11.15
N GLY A 153 -13.67 -10.27 -9.91
CA GLY A 153 -13.83 -11.33 -8.92
C GLY A 153 -14.80 -12.43 -9.38
N ARG A 154 -15.98 -12.05 -9.91
CA ARG A 154 -16.94 -13.02 -10.47
C ARG A 154 -16.39 -13.82 -11.64
N ARG A 155 -15.56 -13.18 -12.50
CA ARG A 155 -14.83 -13.89 -13.57
C ARG A 155 -13.79 -14.85 -13.02
N ARG A 156 -13.03 -14.43 -11.99
CA ARG A 156 -11.96 -15.22 -11.36
C ARG A 156 -12.46 -16.47 -10.63
N TYR A 157 -13.64 -16.38 -10.02
CA TYR A 157 -14.21 -17.45 -9.18
C TYR A 157 -15.46 -18.08 -9.83
N ALA A 158 -15.56 -18.08 -11.16
CA ALA A 158 -16.74 -18.56 -11.88
C ALA A 158 -17.02 -20.06 -11.65
N GLU A 159 -15.98 -20.83 -11.36
CA GLU A 159 -16.00 -22.27 -11.07
C GLU A 159 -16.46 -22.63 -9.66
N VAL A 160 -16.48 -21.66 -8.73
CA VAL A 160 -16.96 -21.86 -7.36
C VAL A 160 -18.46 -22.15 -7.41
N GLN A 161 -18.84 -23.36 -6.94
CA GLN A 161 -20.19 -23.88 -7.07
C GLN A 161 -21.18 -23.24 -6.09
N ASP A 162 -20.72 -22.93 -4.88
CA ASP A 162 -21.53 -22.25 -3.88
C ASP A 162 -21.69 -20.76 -4.24
N PRO A 163 -22.90 -20.28 -4.56
CA PRO A 163 -23.11 -18.88 -4.92
C PRO A 163 -22.75 -17.90 -3.81
N ALA A 164 -22.93 -18.27 -2.53
CA ALA A 164 -22.64 -17.40 -1.41
C ALA A 164 -21.12 -17.23 -1.23
N GLU A 165 -20.37 -18.32 -1.33
CA GLU A 165 -18.92 -18.30 -1.27
C GLU A 165 -18.32 -17.58 -2.49
N ARG A 166 -18.87 -17.80 -3.69
CA ARG A 166 -18.44 -17.07 -4.88
C ARG A 166 -18.62 -15.56 -4.74
N GLU A 167 -19.74 -15.10 -4.22
CA GLU A 167 -19.97 -13.67 -3.99
C GLU A 167 -19.06 -13.11 -2.88
N ARG A 168 -18.81 -13.89 -1.82
CA ARG A 168 -17.84 -13.53 -0.77
C ARG A 168 -16.44 -13.33 -1.36
N LEU A 169 -15.97 -14.27 -2.18
CA LEU A 169 -14.66 -14.20 -2.84
C LEU A 169 -14.60 -13.07 -3.87
N ALA A 170 -15.67 -12.87 -4.65
CA ALA A 170 -15.74 -11.82 -5.66
C ALA A 170 -15.70 -10.40 -5.06
N THR A 171 -16.07 -10.24 -3.80
CA THR A 171 -16.12 -8.96 -3.10
C THR A 171 -14.94 -8.74 -2.15
N GLU A 172 -14.05 -9.73 -1.97
CA GLU A 172 -12.98 -9.70 -0.96
C GLU A 172 -12.03 -8.50 -1.11
N TYR A 173 -11.72 -8.11 -2.34
CA TYR A 173 -10.83 -6.98 -2.68
C TYR A 173 -11.60 -5.74 -3.15
N ALA A 174 -12.94 -5.79 -3.14
CA ALA A 174 -13.77 -4.65 -3.51
C ALA A 174 -14.15 -3.90 -2.23
N THR A 175 -13.51 -2.74 -1.98
CA THR A 175 -13.96 -1.85 -0.89
C THR A 175 -15.40 -1.45 -1.15
N ILE A 176 -16.31 -1.91 -0.29
CA ILE A 176 -17.76 -1.81 -0.45
C ILE A 176 -18.14 -0.33 -0.62
N TYR A 177 -18.85 -0.03 -1.71
CA TYR A 177 -19.56 1.24 -1.84
C TYR A 177 -20.81 1.20 -0.95
N ALA A 178 -20.97 2.21 -0.10
CA ALA A 178 -22.22 2.47 0.63
C ALA A 178 -23.40 2.57 -0.33
N SER A 179 -24.29 1.57 -0.31
CA SER A 179 -25.41 1.49 -1.26
C SER A 179 -26.49 2.56 -1.02
N GLU A 180 -26.50 3.14 0.18
CA GLU A 180 -27.40 4.19 0.63
C GLU A 180 -26.64 5.52 0.84
N PRO A 181 -27.25 6.70 0.53
CA PRO A 181 -26.63 8.01 0.74
C PRO A 181 -26.28 8.36 2.20
N ASP A 182 -26.77 7.59 3.18
CA ASP A 182 -26.52 7.78 4.62
C ASP A 182 -25.54 6.75 5.21
N GLU A 183 -25.08 5.79 4.40
CA GLU A 183 -24.05 4.83 4.77
C GLU A 183 -22.68 5.54 4.65
N ARG A 184 -22.14 5.87 5.82
CA ARG A 184 -20.98 6.74 6.04
C ARG A 184 -19.66 6.16 5.51
N GLY A 185 -18.72 7.07 5.22
CA GLY A 185 -17.29 6.89 5.46
C GLY A 185 -16.47 6.35 4.30
N PHE A 186 -16.07 7.22 3.38
CA PHE A 186 -15.06 6.89 2.39
C PHE A 186 -13.74 7.52 2.81
N ALA A 187 -12.69 6.69 2.95
CA ALA A 187 -11.31 7.12 3.24
C ALA A 187 -10.91 8.37 2.44
N HIS A 188 -11.24 8.33 1.15
CA HIS A 188 -10.87 9.31 0.15
C HIS A 188 -11.74 10.58 0.17
N GLU A 189 -12.94 10.54 0.76
CA GLU A 189 -13.70 11.76 1.05
C GLU A 189 -13.11 12.51 2.26
N GLU A 190 -12.45 11.79 3.18
CA GLU A 190 -12.00 12.31 4.48
C GLU A 190 -10.52 12.68 4.55
N GLY A 191 -9.72 12.32 3.55
CA GLY A 191 -8.34 12.76 3.40
C GLY A 191 -7.30 11.66 3.28
N SER A 192 -7.69 10.44 2.88
CA SER A 192 -6.72 9.42 2.50
C SER A 192 -5.99 9.76 1.20
N ILE A 193 -4.87 9.08 0.99
CA ILE A 193 -4.00 9.20 -0.18
C ILE A 193 -3.42 7.84 -0.52
N ASP A 194 -3.49 7.47 -1.79
CA ASP A 194 -2.73 6.36 -2.35
C ASP A 194 -1.47 6.92 -3.01
N ILE A 195 -0.31 6.41 -2.61
CA ILE A 195 0.97 6.88 -3.13
C ILE A 195 1.86 5.74 -3.61
N LEU A 196 2.67 6.04 -4.63
CA LEU A 196 3.90 5.34 -4.94
C LEU A 196 5.07 6.30 -4.73
N VAL A 197 6.29 5.83 -4.97
CA VAL A 197 7.49 6.69 -4.89
C VAL A 197 8.36 6.51 -6.11
N ARG A 198 9.01 7.59 -6.53
CA ARG A 198 9.97 7.60 -7.65
C ARG A 198 11.35 8.04 -7.20
N ASP A 199 12.37 7.51 -7.86
CA ASP A 199 13.72 8.05 -7.79
C ASP A 199 13.80 9.37 -8.54
N ILE A 200 14.33 10.42 -7.90
CA ILE A 200 14.40 11.77 -8.47
C ILE A 200 15.43 11.84 -9.61
N ALA A 201 16.52 11.08 -9.52
CA ALA A 201 17.62 11.16 -10.46
C ALA A 201 17.28 10.47 -11.79
N THR A 202 16.57 9.33 -11.73
CA THR A 202 16.18 8.57 -12.92
C THR A 202 14.75 8.88 -13.38
N ASN A 203 13.94 9.53 -12.54
CA ASN A 203 12.51 9.74 -12.77
C ASN A 203 11.75 8.43 -13.01
N THR A 204 12.15 7.35 -12.31
CA THR A 204 11.52 6.03 -12.42
C THR A 204 10.84 5.65 -11.12
N ARG A 205 9.65 5.05 -11.22
CA ARG A 205 8.96 4.42 -10.10
C ARG A 205 9.84 3.34 -9.48
N LEU A 206 9.93 3.37 -8.15
CA LEU A 206 10.62 2.33 -7.42
C LEU A 206 9.79 1.05 -7.42
N GLU A 207 10.48 -0.09 -7.41
CA GLU A 207 9.85 -1.40 -7.32
C GLU A 207 9.04 -1.50 -6.02
N PHE A 208 7.75 -1.75 -6.17
CA PHE A 208 6.80 -1.94 -5.07
C PHE A 208 6.39 -3.41 -4.90
N GLY A 209 6.71 -4.24 -5.89
CA GLY A 209 6.47 -5.68 -5.91
C GLY A 209 5.10 -6.11 -6.46
N CYS A 210 4.22 -5.15 -6.71
CA CYS A 210 2.92 -5.38 -7.35
C CYS A 210 2.46 -4.11 -8.06
N ILE A 211 1.41 -4.25 -8.88
CA ILE A 211 0.78 -3.11 -9.54
C ILE A 211 -0.10 -2.32 -8.54
N PHE A 212 -0.44 -1.08 -8.91
CA PHE A 212 -1.44 -0.29 -8.21
C PHE A 212 -2.78 -1.03 -8.25
N ASP A 213 -3.53 -1.07 -7.14
CA ASP A 213 -4.81 -1.78 -7.02
C ASP A 213 -4.76 -3.29 -7.32
N ASP A 214 -3.65 -3.95 -7.02
CA ASP A 214 -3.51 -5.39 -7.20
C ASP A 214 -4.52 -6.16 -6.31
N PRO A 215 -5.46 -6.96 -6.88
CA PRO A 215 -6.49 -7.69 -6.15
C PRO A 215 -5.95 -8.96 -5.46
N ASN A 216 -4.73 -8.94 -4.95
CA ASN A 216 -4.09 -10.10 -4.33
C ASN A 216 -3.37 -9.72 -3.05
N HIS A 217 -3.11 -10.71 -2.19
CA HIS A 217 -2.39 -10.53 -0.93
C HIS A 217 -0.98 -9.92 -1.07
N VAL A 218 -0.38 -9.93 -2.26
CA VAL A 218 0.89 -9.22 -2.52
C VAL A 218 0.76 -7.72 -2.26
N PHE A 219 -0.44 -7.15 -2.37
CA PHE A 219 -0.72 -5.74 -2.10
C PHE A 219 -0.67 -5.38 -0.61
N GLU A 220 -0.77 -6.38 0.28
CA GLU A 220 -0.77 -6.18 1.73
C GLU A 220 0.57 -5.64 2.23
N THR A 221 0.52 -4.70 3.16
CA THR A 221 1.69 -3.97 3.68
C THR A 221 2.81 -4.89 4.14
N ASN A 222 2.47 -5.93 4.90
CA ASN A 222 3.42 -6.84 5.52
C ASN A 222 3.72 -8.09 4.66
N TYR A 223 3.22 -8.17 3.43
CA TYR A 223 3.40 -9.36 2.58
C TYR A 223 4.87 -9.76 2.45
N TYR A 224 5.74 -8.81 2.09
CA TYR A 224 7.17 -9.10 1.88
C TYR A 224 7.93 -9.34 3.18
N ASP A 225 7.52 -8.74 4.30
CA ASP A 225 8.04 -9.06 5.63
C ASP A 225 7.71 -10.51 6.01
N ALA A 226 6.45 -10.93 5.82
CA ALA A 226 6.00 -12.29 6.08
C ALA A 226 6.68 -13.31 5.16
N LEU A 227 6.83 -12.98 3.88
CA LEU A 227 7.53 -13.81 2.90
C LEU A 227 9.00 -14.02 3.31
N ARG A 228 9.70 -12.95 3.70
CA ARG A 228 11.09 -13.04 4.17
C ARG A 228 11.21 -13.92 5.41
N ALA A 229 10.36 -13.69 6.42
CA ALA A 229 10.35 -14.49 7.63
C ALA A 229 10.07 -15.98 7.36
N ARG A 230 9.17 -16.28 6.41
CA ARG A 230 8.87 -17.66 6.00
C ARG A 230 10.07 -18.34 5.34
N VAL A 231 10.80 -17.62 4.49
CA VAL A 231 12.03 -18.13 3.87
C VAL A 231 13.10 -18.40 4.92
N ASP A 232 13.32 -17.48 5.86
CA ASP A 232 14.28 -17.66 6.94
C ASP A 232 13.94 -18.89 7.80
N GLN A 233 12.65 -19.11 8.10
CA GLN A 233 12.18 -20.30 8.81
C GLN A 233 12.43 -21.59 8.02
N LEU A 234 12.22 -21.58 6.70
CA LEU A 234 12.48 -22.75 5.86
C LEU A 234 13.97 -23.08 5.82
N LEU A 235 14.84 -22.07 5.66
CA LEU A 235 16.28 -22.27 5.63
C LEU A 235 16.86 -22.71 6.98
N ALA A 236 16.17 -22.41 8.09
CA ALA A 236 16.56 -22.87 9.43
C ALA A 236 16.18 -24.33 9.73
N ARG A 237 15.37 -24.98 8.88
CA ARG A 237 14.97 -26.37 9.07
C ARG A 237 16.14 -27.32 8.85
N THR A 238 16.37 -28.22 9.80
CA THR A 238 17.44 -29.23 9.73
C THR A 238 16.99 -30.53 9.07
N ASP A 239 15.71 -30.66 8.74
CA ASP A 239 15.10 -31.86 8.15
C ASP A 239 14.89 -31.76 6.64
N LEU A 240 15.32 -30.67 6.01
CA LEU A 240 15.31 -30.53 4.55
C LEU A 240 16.44 -31.36 3.93
N THR A 241 16.14 -32.00 2.80
CA THR A 241 17.16 -32.57 1.93
C THR A 241 17.98 -31.46 1.26
N GLU A 242 19.20 -31.79 0.81
CA GLU A 242 20.06 -30.84 0.08
C GLU A 242 19.35 -30.25 -1.15
N SER A 243 18.58 -31.07 -1.88
CA SER A 243 17.80 -30.62 -3.04
C SER A 243 16.65 -29.67 -2.68
N GLU A 244 16.04 -29.82 -1.49
CA GLU A 244 15.00 -28.91 -1.05
C GLU A 244 15.58 -27.58 -0.59
N VAL A 245 16.74 -27.60 0.08
CA VAL A 245 17.49 -26.38 0.41
C VAL A 245 17.90 -25.66 -0.87
N GLU A 246 18.47 -26.37 -1.85
CA GLU A 246 18.86 -25.80 -3.13
C GLU A 246 17.64 -25.21 -3.86
N PHE A 247 16.51 -25.90 -3.88
CA PHE A 247 15.28 -25.38 -4.49
C PHE A 247 14.80 -24.10 -3.80
N VAL A 248 14.74 -24.06 -2.47
CA VAL A 248 14.34 -22.87 -1.71
C VAL A 248 15.31 -21.73 -1.98
N GLU A 249 16.63 -21.99 -1.96
CA GLU A 249 17.62 -20.97 -2.26
C GLU A 249 17.53 -20.45 -3.68
N VAL A 250 17.36 -21.31 -4.69
CA VAL A 250 17.28 -20.89 -6.10
C VAL A 250 15.98 -20.14 -6.36
N ALA A 251 14.85 -20.66 -5.90
CA ALA A 251 13.55 -20.01 -6.05
C ALA A 251 13.50 -18.66 -5.34
N PHE A 252 14.14 -18.56 -4.17
CA PHE A 252 14.28 -17.30 -3.47
C PHE A 252 15.28 -16.38 -4.17
N LYS A 253 16.51 -16.81 -4.46
CA LYS A 253 17.55 -16.00 -5.14
C LYS A 253 17.08 -15.42 -6.47
N ALA A 254 16.30 -16.16 -7.25
CA ALA A 254 15.70 -15.66 -8.49
C ALA A 254 14.74 -14.47 -8.26
N ARG A 255 14.24 -14.29 -7.03
CA ARG A 255 13.29 -13.26 -6.62
C ARG A 255 13.87 -12.30 -5.57
N VAL A 256 15.07 -12.57 -5.03
CA VAL A 256 15.66 -11.83 -3.90
C VAL A 256 15.80 -10.36 -4.21
N SER A 257 16.34 -10.00 -5.39
CA SER A 257 16.57 -8.60 -5.73
C SER A 257 15.25 -7.82 -5.80
N THR A 258 14.21 -8.39 -6.40
CA THR A 258 12.88 -7.78 -6.49
C THR A 258 12.19 -7.73 -5.12
N VAL A 259 12.27 -8.81 -4.33
CA VAL A 259 11.70 -8.88 -2.98
C VAL A 259 12.37 -7.86 -2.06
N GLU A 260 13.70 -7.73 -2.10
CA GLU A 260 14.44 -6.77 -1.28
C GLU A 260 14.17 -5.33 -1.72
N ALA A 261 14.08 -5.07 -3.02
CA ALA A 261 13.70 -3.76 -3.54
C ALA A 261 12.27 -3.38 -3.10
N ALA A 262 11.29 -4.26 -3.30
CA ALA A 262 9.90 -4.05 -2.88
C ALA A 262 9.77 -3.84 -1.37
N LEU A 263 10.43 -4.69 -0.57
CA LEU A 263 10.47 -4.59 0.89
C LEU A 263 11.05 -3.25 1.35
N LYS A 264 12.17 -2.83 0.75
CA LYS A 264 12.83 -1.55 1.04
C LYS A 264 11.91 -0.38 0.70
N THR A 265 11.29 -0.37 -0.49
CA THR A 265 10.35 0.66 -0.93
C THR A 265 9.18 0.78 0.04
N ARG A 266 8.52 -0.33 0.36
CA ARG A 266 7.38 -0.37 1.30
C ARG A 266 7.76 0.12 2.68
N ARG A 267 8.90 -0.32 3.22
CA ARG A 267 9.39 0.16 4.52
C ARG A 267 9.65 1.68 4.50
N MET A 268 10.31 2.20 3.48
CA MET A 268 10.54 3.64 3.35
C MET A 268 9.22 4.43 3.35
N MET A 269 8.24 3.96 2.57
CA MET A 269 6.91 4.57 2.50
C MET A 269 6.23 4.54 3.88
N VAL A 270 6.07 3.36 4.47
CA VAL A 270 5.36 3.19 5.75
C VAL A 270 5.99 3.99 6.88
N TYR A 271 7.31 3.90 7.06
CA TYR A 271 7.97 4.63 8.13
C TYR A 271 7.96 6.13 7.89
N GLY A 272 8.27 6.58 6.66
CA GLY A 272 8.32 8.01 6.36
C GLY A 272 6.96 8.68 6.48
N MET A 273 5.90 8.04 5.98
CA MET A 273 4.52 8.50 6.17
C MET A 273 4.17 8.54 7.67
N ALA A 274 4.46 7.46 8.41
CA ALA A 274 4.15 7.40 9.84
C ALA A 274 4.92 8.40 10.71
N ALA A 275 6.13 8.81 10.33
CA ALA A 275 6.83 9.91 11.02
C ALA A 275 6.12 11.25 10.94
N HIS A 276 5.27 11.43 9.94
CA HIS A 276 4.55 12.67 9.67
C HIS A 276 3.05 12.51 9.96
N GLY A 277 2.69 11.56 10.83
CA GLY A 277 1.33 11.42 11.35
C GLY A 277 0.37 10.64 10.45
N PHE A 278 0.87 9.94 9.43
CA PHE A 278 0.04 9.07 8.61
C PHE A 278 -0.03 7.65 9.16
N THR A 279 -1.19 7.04 9.04
CA THR A 279 -1.39 5.60 9.26
C THR A 279 -1.49 4.89 7.93
N ASN A 280 -0.76 3.79 7.77
CA ASN A 280 -0.92 2.89 6.64
C ASN A 280 -1.99 1.83 6.92
N PHE A 281 -2.68 1.39 5.86
CA PHE A 281 -3.67 0.34 5.89
C PHE A 281 -3.05 -1.03 5.61
N GLY A 282 -3.27 -2.00 6.50
CA GLY A 282 -2.56 -3.30 6.44
C GLY A 282 -2.84 -4.11 5.16
N ARG A 283 -4.02 -3.93 4.55
CA ARG A 283 -4.39 -4.63 3.31
C ARG A 283 -3.88 -3.93 2.04
N GLU A 284 -3.45 -2.68 2.14
CA GLU A 284 -3.11 -1.83 1.00
C GLU A 284 -1.82 -1.05 1.31
N GLY A 285 -0.68 -1.58 0.88
CA GLY A 285 0.64 -1.02 1.23
C GLY A 285 0.92 0.38 0.67
N ILE A 286 0.04 0.89 -0.21
CA ILE A 286 0.11 2.23 -0.80
C ILE A 286 -0.83 3.23 -0.14
N HIS A 287 -1.78 2.77 0.67
CA HIS A 287 -2.87 3.57 1.20
C HIS A 287 -2.49 4.18 2.55
N PHE A 288 -2.67 5.49 2.68
CA PHE A 288 -2.35 6.23 3.89
C PHE A 288 -3.44 7.21 4.27
N GLU A 289 -3.62 7.39 5.57
CA GLU A 289 -4.58 8.33 6.12
C GLU A 289 -3.91 9.24 7.17
N PRO A 290 -4.30 10.51 7.28
CA PRO A 290 -3.71 11.46 8.24
C PRO A 290 -4.12 11.21 9.71
N TRP A 291 -4.59 10.01 10.06
CA TRP A 291 -5.08 9.67 11.40
C TRP A 291 -3.99 9.00 12.23
N ASP A 292 -3.64 9.60 13.36
CA ASP A 292 -2.87 8.94 14.41
C ASP A 292 -3.81 8.09 15.28
N ILE A 293 -4.28 6.95 14.75
CA ILE A 293 -5.04 5.97 15.53
C ILE A 293 -4.08 5.36 16.58
N GLY A 294 -3.97 6.02 17.73
CA GLY A 294 -3.37 5.50 18.96
C GLY A 294 -2.03 6.10 19.38
N GLY A 295 -1.36 6.96 18.60
CA GLY A 295 -0.09 7.59 18.99
C GLY A 295 1.11 6.65 19.09
N GLU A 296 0.90 5.34 19.17
CA GLU A 296 1.95 4.33 19.26
C GLU A 296 2.59 4.07 17.89
N ARG A 297 1.82 4.12 16.80
CA ARG A 297 2.32 3.97 15.42
C ARG A 297 3.29 5.09 15.07
N THR A 298 2.85 6.33 15.29
CA THR A 298 3.65 7.54 15.11
C THR A 298 4.88 7.52 16.01
N ARG A 299 4.75 7.15 17.29
CA ARG A 299 5.90 7.05 18.20
C ARG A 299 6.92 5.99 17.76
N PHE A 300 6.49 4.79 17.39
CA PHE A 300 7.39 3.73 16.93
C PHE A 300 8.09 4.12 15.62
N ALA A 301 7.38 4.71 14.66
CA ALA A 301 7.96 5.19 13.42
C ALA A 301 8.95 6.32 13.66
N ILE A 302 8.60 7.31 14.48
CA ILE A 302 9.51 8.41 14.86
C ILE A 302 10.74 7.88 15.58
N GLU A 303 10.58 6.94 16.52
CA GLU A 303 11.73 6.35 17.23
C GLU A 303 12.61 5.56 16.27
N THR A 304 12.02 4.78 15.38
CA THR A 304 12.72 4.03 14.34
C THR A 304 13.52 4.98 13.44
N LEU A 305 12.89 6.03 12.93
CA LEU A 305 13.55 7.04 12.09
C LEU A 305 14.59 7.87 12.84
N ARG A 306 14.38 8.17 14.12
CA ARG A 306 15.39 8.80 14.98
C ARG A 306 16.60 7.90 15.17
N ARG A 307 16.38 6.59 15.37
CA ARG A 307 17.47 5.59 15.36
C ARG A 307 18.20 5.64 14.00
N TRP A 308 17.48 5.90 12.91
CA TRP A 308 18.04 6.09 11.56
C TRP A 308 18.69 7.46 11.32
N GLY A 309 18.87 8.30 12.34
CA GLY A 309 19.53 9.62 12.19
C GLY A 309 18.63 10.71 11.60
N ALA A 310 17.33 10.45 11.46
CA ALA A 310 16.39 11.49 11.08
C ALA A 310 16.27 12.53 12.21
N LYS A 311 16.55 13.79 11.89
CA LYS A 311 16.19 14.93 12.74
C LYS A 311 14.72 15.25 12.49
N LEU A 312 13.85 14.40 13.02
CA LEU A 312 12.43 14.66 12.96
C LEU A 312 12.09 15.79 13.93
N PRO A 313 11.13 16.67 13.58
CA PRO A 313 10.55 17.57 14.56
C PRO A 313 10.09 16.74 15.77
N ASP A 314 10.04 17.36 16.96
CA ASP A 314 9.33 16.73 18.07
C ASP A 314 7.94 16.34 17.56
N PRO A 315 7.47 15.10 17.86
CA PRO A 315 6.21 14.58 17.33
C PRO A 315 5.25 15.74 17.38
N ILE A 316 4.76 16.16 16.20
CA ILE A 316 3.74 17.19 16.09
C ILE A 316 2.79 16.80 17.21
N LYS A 317 2.57 17.71 18.18
CA LYS A 317 1.52 17.51 19.16
C LYS A 317 0.30 17.36 18.29
N ALA A 318 -0.03 16.12 17.92
CA ALA A 318 -1.10 15.77 17.01
C ALA A 318 -2.23 16.58 17.57
N THR A 319 -2.63 17.63 16.83
CA THR A 319 -3.38 18.74 17.37
C THR A 319 -4.47 18.08 18.16
N THR A 320 -4.39 18.16 19.49
CA THR A 320 -5.19 17.31 20.38
C THR A 320 -6.59 17.90 20.44
N GLY A 321 -7.14 18.30 19.29
CA GLY A 321 -8.52 18.07 18.97
C GLY A 321 -8.80 16.58 19.10
N ARG A 322 -8.78 16.07 20.33
CA ARG A 322 -9.86 15.23 20.79
C ARG A 322 -11.12 16.01 20.42
N ILE A 323 -11.70 15.67 19.29
CA ILE A 323 -13.11 15.90 19.08
C ILE A 323 -13.76 15.04 20.16
N GLN A 324 -14.13 15.70 21.27
CA GLN A 324 -14.97 15.08 22.29
C GLN A 324 -16.30 14.70 21.64
N PRO A 325 -16.92 13.59 22.09
CA PRO A 325 -18.07 12.97 21.42
C PRO A 325 -19.27 13.90 21.24
#